data_AF-A0A0F5ZMM5-F1
#
_entry.id   AF-A0A0F5ZMM5-F1
#
_cell.length_a   1.000
_cell.length_b   1.000
_cell.length_c   1.000
_cell.angle_alpha   90.00
_cell.angle_beta   90.00
_cell.angle_gamma   90.00
#
_symmetry.space_group_name_H-M   'P 1'
#
loop_
_entity.id
_entity.type
_entity.pdbx_description
1 polymer ?
#
loop_
_entity_poly.entity_id
_entity_poly.type
_entity_poly.pdbx_seq_one_letter_code
_entity_poly.pdbx_strand_id
1 'polypeptide(L)' 'MAAALPVLQADWPSRPGVHALTTRRHGAGISPAPFAQFNLGNRHAADGDTPANVEHNRQLLQQGDGGDQGVCAQLP' A
#
# COMPACT_ATOMS: atom_id res chain seq x y z
N MET A 1 -17.22 -3.29 5.16
CA MET A 1 -16.05 -3.93 5.78
C MET A 1 -14.85 -3.44 4.99
N ALA A 2 -13.96 -2.62 5.55
CA ALA A 2 -12.74 -2.24 4.84
C ALA A 2 -11.88 -3.50 4.70
N ALA A 3 -11.61 -3.92 3.47
CA ALA A 3 -10.68 -5.02 3.24
C ALA A 3 -9.31 -4.59 3.77
N ALA A 4 -8.69 -5.43 4.60
CA ALA A 4 -7.32 -5.20 5.03
C ALA A 4 -6.44 -5.03 3.79
N LEU A 5 -5.57 -4.01 3.79
CA LEU A 5 -4.67 -3.79 2.66
C LEU A 5 -3.81 -5.05 2.42
N PRO A 6 -3.48 -5.36 1.17
CA PRO A 6 -2.72 -6.56 0.82
C PRO A 6 -1.22 -6.40 1.14
N VAL A 7 -0.86 -5.94 2.33
CA VAL A 7 0.52 -5.70 2.76
C VAL A 7 1.10 -6.89 3.53
N LEU A 8 2.41 -7.04 3.47
CA LEU A 8 3.23 -7.88 4.34
C LEU A 8 4.08 -6.96 5.22
N GLN A 9 4.00 -7.10 6.54
CA GLN A 9 4.84 -6.34 7.45
C GLN A 9 6.26 -6.94 7.47
N ALA A 10 7.27 -6.09 7.57
CA ALA A 10 8.65 -6.54 7.67
C ALA A 10 8.88 -7.21 9.04
N ASP A 11 9.21 -8.50 9.02
CA ASP A 11 9.51 -9.29 10.22
C ASP A 11 11.03 -9.38 10.46
N TRP A 12 11.60 -8.24 10.86
CA TRP A 12 13.02 -8.11 11.19
C TRP A 12 13.18 -7.27 12.47
N PRO A 13 14.33 -7.33 13.17
CA PRO A 13 14.56 -6.46 14.31
C PRO A 13 14.79 -5.01 13.84
N SER A 14 13.71 -4.26 13.64
CA SER A 14 13.76 -2.85 13.26
C SER A 14 14.07 -1.96 14.46
N ARG A 15 14.63 -0.78 14.21
CA ARG A 15 14.74 0.25 15.24
C ARG A 15 13.36 0.85 15.53
N PRO A 16 13.09 1.32 16.76
CA PRO A 16 11.87 2.07 17.06
C PRO A 16 11.63 3.21 16.07
N GLY A 17 10.39 3.37 15.59
CA GLY A 17 10.01 4.37 14.59
C GLY A 17 10.31 4.00 13.13
N VAL A 18 10.94 2.85 12.86
CA VAL A 18 11.10 2.32 11.50
C VAL A 18 9.98 1.34 11.19
N HIS A 19 9.07 1.75 10.31
CA HIS A 19 8.00 0.91 9.77
C HIS A 19 8.31 0.57 8.32
N ALA A 20 8.29 -0.72 8.00
CA ALA A 20 8.54 -1.21 6.65
C ALA A 20 7.52 -2.27 6.28
N LEU A 21 7.07 -2.23 5.03
CA LEU A 21 6.11 -3.16 4.49
C LEU A 21 6.40 -3.46 3.02
N THR A 22 5.81 -4.53 2.52
CA THR A 22 5.79 -4.89 1.10
C THR A 22 4.33 -5.04 0.66
N THR A 23 3.94 -4.36 -0.41
CA THR A 23 2.60 -4.53 -0.98
C THR A 23 2.53 -5.79 -1.84
N ARG A 24 1.40 -6.49 -1.80
CA ARG A 24 1.08 -7.60 -2.71
C ARG A 24 0.17 -7.10 -3.81
N ARG A 25 0.25 -7.77 -4.96
CA ARG A 25 -0.52 -7.43 -6.15
C ARG A 25 -2.03 -7.62 -5.98
N HIS A 26 -2.43 -8.61 -5.17
CA HIS A 26 -3.82 -9.06 -5.08
C HIS A 26 -4.44 -8.82 -3.71
N GLY A 27 -5.75 -8.53 -3.71
CA GLY A 27 -6.56 -8.34 -2.50
C GLY A 27 -7.14 -6.94 -2.31
N ALA A 28 -6.74 -5.97 -3.13
CA ALA A 28 -7.32 -4.61 -3.19
C ALA A 28 -7.00 -3.94 -4.53
N GLY A 29 -7.51 -2.73 -4.75
CA GLY A 29 -7.20 -1.91 -5.93
C GLY A 29 -8.08 -2.20 -7.15
N ILE A 30 -8.01 -1.29 -8.12
CA ILE A 30 -9.00 -1.18 -9.22
C ILE A 30 -8.41 -1.35 -10.62
N SER A 31 -7.10 -1.54 -10.73
CA SER A 31 -6.45 -1.65 -12.03
C SER A 31 -6.98 -2.88 -12.81
N PRO A 32 -7.12 -2.81 -14.15
CA PRO A 32 -7.45 -3.95 -14.99
C PRO A 32 -6.20 -4.73 -15.41
N ALA A 33 -6.37 -5.93 -15.99
CA ALA A 33 -5.26 -6.65 -16.64
C ALA A 33 -4.59 -5.77 -17.72
N PRO A 34 -3.25 -5.83 -17.89
CA PRO A 34 -2.29 -6.72 -17.22
C PRO A 34 -1.81 -6.22 -15.84
N PHE A 35 -2.33 -5.07 -15.37
CA PHE A 35 -2.00 -4.41 -14.09
C PHE A 35 -2.98 -4.73 -12.96
N ALA A 36 -3.87 -5.70 -13.18
CA ALA A 36 -4.99 -6.11 -12.33
C ALA A 36 -4.79 -5.86 -10.83
N GLN A 37 -5.78 -5.23 -10.20
CA GLN A 37 -5.86 -4.97 -8.76
C GLN A 37 -4.90 -3.87 -8.29
N PHE A 38 -3.85 -4.20 -7.53
CA PHE A 38 -3.11 -3.21 -6.74
C PHE A 38 -1.81 -2.73 -7.42
N ASN A 39 -1.93 -2.11 -8.60
CA ASN A 39 -0.79 -1.50 -9.27
C ASN A 39 -0.49 -0.09 -8.74
N LEU A 40 0.77 0.16 -8.38
CA LEU A 40 1.25 1.43 -7.82
C LEU A 40 2.22 2.18 -8.74
N GLY A 41 2.64 1.54 -9.83
CA GLY A 41 3.65 2.05 -10.75
C GLY A 41 3.09 2.30 -12.15
N ASN A 42 3.50 3.40 -12.77
CA ASN A 42 3.07 3.75 -14.13
C ASN A 42 4.21 4.23 -15.05
N ARG A 43 5.47 3.87 -14.75
CA ARG A 43 6.65 4.43 -15.44
C ARG A 43 7.13 3.62 -16.65
N HIS A 44 6.96 2.29 -16.63
CA HIS A 44 7.79 1.39 -17.45
C HIS A 44 7.04 0.57 -18.52
N ALA A 45 5.72 0.57 -18.54
CA ALA A 45 4.97 -0.15 -19.58
C ALA A 45 4.62 0.80 -20.74
N ALA A 46 4.77 0.33 -21.98
CA ALA A 46 4.51 1.13 -23.19
C ALA A 46 3.08 1.71 -23.21
N ASP A 47 2.10 0.92 -22.78
CA ASP A 47 0.70 1.35 -22.70
C ASP A 47 0.30 1.84 -21.29
N GLY A 48 1.11 1.50 -20.27
CA GLY A 48 0.84 1.86 -18.87
C GLY A 48 -0.49 1.32 -18.32
N ASP A 49 -0.74 1.62 -17.06
CA ASP A 49 -2.09 1.61 -16.50
C ASP A 49 -2.69 3.02 -16.63
N THR A 50 -4.01 3.13 -16.47
CA THR A 50 -4.65 4.44 -16.39
C THR A 50 -4.13 5.18 -15.14
N PRO A 51 -3.65 6.43 -15.27
CA PRO A 51 -3.11 7.18 -14.12
C PRO A 51 -4.07 7.29 -12.93
N ALA A 52 -5.38 7.38 -13.19
CA ALA A 52 -6.41 7.42 -12.16
C ALA A 52 -6.48 6.13 -11.32
N ASN A 53 -6.28 4.96 -11.93
CA ASN A 53 -6.27 3.68 -11.20
C ASN A 53 -5.06 3.61 -10.25
N VAL A 54 -3.90 4.02 -10.76
CA VAL A 54 -2.66 4.04 -9.98
C VAL A 54 -2.75 5.02 -8.82
N GLU A 55 -3.33 6.20 -9.05
CA GLU A 55 -3.55 7.19 -8.00
C GLU A 55 -4.53 6.67 -6.94
N HIS A 56 -5.65 6.08 -7.34
CA HIS A 56 -6.59 5.45 -6.40
C HIS A 56 -5.91 4.37 -5.54
N ASN A 57 -5.10 3.50 -6.15
CA ASN A 57 -4.38 2.45 -5.43
C ASN A 57 -3.34 3.02 -4.44
N ARG A 58 -2.69 4.14 -4.78
CA ARG A 58 -1.76 4.84 -3.86
C ARG A 58 -2.49 5.48 -2.69
N GLN A 59 -3.67 6.06 -2.92
CA GLN A 59 -4.52 6.60 -1.85
C GLN A 59 -4.97 5.49 -0.90
N LEU A 60 -5.36 4.33 -1.44
CA LEU A 60 -5.67 3.16 -0.61
C LEU A 60 -4.49 2.78 0.30
N LEU A 61 -3.27 2.74 -0.24
CA LEU A 61 -2.06 2.43 0.55
C LEU A 61 -1.84 3.46 1.68
N GLN A 62 -1.87 4.75 1.35
CA GLN A 62 -1.68 5.83 2.33
C GLN A 62 -2.70 5.81 3.46
N GLN A 63 -3.95 5.45 3.16
CA GLN A 63 -5.02 5.36 4.16
C GLN A 63 -4.84 4.17 5.12
N GLY A 64 -4.38 3.01 4.63
CA GLY A 64 -4.20 1.85 5.50
C GLY A 64 -2.87 1.84 6.27
N ASP A 65 -1.82 2.49 5.76
CA ASP A 65 -0.56 2.67 6.50
C ASP A 65 -0.70 3.68 7.65
N GLY A 66 -1.71 4.56 7.61
CA GLY A 66 -2.03 5.51 8.67
C GLY A 66 -2.80 4.93 9.87
N GLY A 67 -3.26 3.67 9.78
CA GLY A 67 -4.13 3.05 10.79
C GLY A 67 -3.44 2.59 12.08
N ASP A 68 -2.11 2.56 12.12
CA ASP A 68 -1.30 2.15 13.29
C ASP A 68 -0.45 3.32 13.86
N GLN A 69 -0.81 4.57 13.54
CA GLN A 69 -0.15 5.77 14.09
C GLN A 69 -0.62 6.13 15.51
N GLY A 70 -1.38 5.27 16.18
CA GLY A 70 -1.98 5.53 17.48
C GLY A 70 -1.41 4.67 18.60
N VAL A 71 -0.13 4.83 18.97
CA VAL A 71 0.41 4.65 20.35
C VAL A 71 1.94 4.88 20.43
N CYS A 72 2.45 6.05 20.01
CA CYS A 72 3.82 6.47 20.37
C CYS A 72 3.89 7.84 21.05
N ALA A 73 2.76 8.48 21.33
CA ALA A 73 2.71 9.82 21.95
C ALA A 73 2.30 9.81 23.44
N GLN A 74 2.48 8.71 24.17
CA GLN A 74 2.33 8.75 25.63
C GLN A 74 3.34 7.82 26.32
N LEU A 75 4.54 8.35 26.56
CA LEU A 75 5.37 7.94 27.69
C LEU A 75 5.46 9.15 28.64
N PRO A 76 5.40 8.94 29.97
CA PRO A 76 5.56 10.01 30.95
C PRO A 76 6.96 10.62 30.94
#